data_AF-E1KN45-F1
#
_entry.id   AF-E1KN45-F1
#
_cell.length_a   1.000
_cell.length_b   1.000
_cell.length_c   1.000
_cell.angle_alpha   90.00
_cell.angle_beta   90.00
_cell.angle_gamma   90.00
#
_symmetry.space_group_name_H-M   'P 1'
#
loop_
_entity.id
_entity.type
_entity.pdbx_description
1 polymer ?
#
loop_
_entity_poly.entity_id
_entity_poly.type
_entity_poly.pdbx_seq_one_letter_code
_entity_poly.pdbx_strand_id
1 'polypeptide(L)'
;MNNIFKSAFFLMVGVLGLSLTACTDKYEYDGPGENADGKVYFEQTSQKIQLNKEGNSFQIPVKRLKAEGALEVPVTFTAGKGNIYKVAEKAIFEDGKTEGYINVTYTVDDVKKEVM
;
A
#
# COMPACT_ATOMS: atom_id res chain seq x y z
N MET A 1 -49.13 47.69 -2.55
CA MET A 1 -48.07 46.96 -1.82
C MET A 1 -47.92 45.53 -2.36
N ASN A 2 -47.75 45.33 -3.68
CA ASN A 2 -47.66 43.98 -4.31
C ASN A 2 -46.31 43.69 -4.99
N ASN A 3 -45.41 44.69 -5.03
CA ASN A 3 -44.15 44.59 -5.79
C ASN A 3 -42.96 44.24 -4.89
N ILE A 4 -43.08 44.51 -3.58
CA ILE A 4 -42.04 44.22 -2.58
C ILE A 4 -42.01 42.71 -2.28
N PHE A 5 -43.18 42.08 -2.17
CA PHE A 5 -43.30 40.64 -1.95
C PHE A 5 -42.76 39.80 -3.13
N LYS A 6 -42.94 40.27 -4.37
CA LYS A 6 -42.39 39.60 -5.56
C LYS A 6 -40.86 39.71 -5.63
N SER A 7 -40.31 40.86 -5.23
CA SER A 7 -38.86 41.07 -5.19
C SER A 7 -38.19 40.25 -4.07
N ALA A 8 -38.84 40.14 -2.90
CA ALA A 8 -38.37 39.31 -1.81
C ALA A 8 -38.40 37.80 -2.15
N PHE A 9 -39.42 37.35 -2.88
CA PHE A 9 -39.52 35.95 -3.32
C PHE A 9 -38.43 35.56 -4.33
N PHE A 10 -38.08 36.45 -5.27
CA PHE A 10 -36.99 36.21 -6.20
C PHE A 10 -35.60 36.22 -5.53
N LEU A 11 -35.40 37.08 -4.52
CA LEU A 11 -34.17 37.10 -3.72
C LEU A 11 -34.00 35.81 -2.90
N MET A 12 -35.09 35.27 -2.36
CA MET A 12 -35.04 34.05 -1.53
C MET A 12 -34.72 32.78 -2.35
N VAL A 13 -35.18 32.71 -3.61
CA VAL A 13 -34.83 31.61 -4.53
C VAL A 13 -33.37 31.69 -4.99
N GLY A 14 -32.81 32.91 -5.13
CA GLY A 14 -31.39 33.10 -5.47
C GLY A 14 -30.41 32.64 -4.40
N VAL A 15 -30.78 32.77 -3.12
CA VAL A 15 -29.94 32.36 -1.98
C VAL A 15 -29.89 30.82 -1.82
N LEU A 16 -30.96 30.11 -2.23
CA LEU A 16 -31.02 28.65 -2.20
C LEU A 16 -30.21 27.96 -3.33
N GLY A 17 -29.86 28.68 -4.39
CA GLY A 17 -29.01 28.15 -5.47
C GLY A 17 -27.53 28.09 -5.12
N LEU A 18 -27.06 28.96 -4.21
CA LEU A 18 -25.66 29.05 -3.79
C LEU A 18 -25.26 27.96 -2.78
N SER A 19 -26.23 27.27 -2.17
CA SER A 19 -25.95 26.16 -1.23
C SER A 19 -25.75 24.80 -1.92
N LEU A 20 -26.05 24.70 -3.23
CA LEU A 20 -25.85 23.47 -4.01
C LEU A 20 -24.53 23.43 -4.78
N THR A 21 -23.83 24.57 -4.94
CA THR A 21 -22.44 24.59 -5.44
C THR A 21 -21.41 24.39 -4.34
N ALA A 22 -21.84 24.30 -3.08
CA ALA A 22 -21.16 23.47 -2.09
C ALA A 22 -21.45 21.98 -2.37
N CYS A 23 -21.52 21.59 -3.66
CA CYS A 23 -20.80 20.41 -4.12
C CYS A 23 -19.52 20.42 -3.33
N THR A 24 -19.43 19.44 -2.45
CA THR A 24 -18.19 19.12 -1.79
C THR A 24 -17.16 19.11 -2.90
N ASP A 25 -16.30 20.13 -2.94
CA ASP A 25 -14.91 19.87 -3.22
C ASP A 25 -14.58 18.84 -2.16
N LYS A 26 -14.84 17.57 -2.51
CA LYS A 26 -14.02 16.50 -2.03
C LYS A 26 -12.66 16.98 -2.47
N TYR A 27 -12.00 17.70 -1.58
CA TYR A 27 -10.64 17.39 -1.28
C TYR A 27 -10.67 15.88 -1.06
N GLU A 28 -10.58 15.14 -2.16
CA GLU A 28 -9.73 13.98 -2.22
C GLU A 28 -8.39 14.52 -1.74
N TYR A 29 -8.28 14.56 -0.42
CA TYR A 29 -7.02 14.46 0.24
C TYR A 29 -6.53 13.08 -0.20
N ASP A 30 -5.94 13.04 -1.40
CA ASP A 30 -4.77 12.25 -1.62
C ASP A 30 -3.84 12.69 -0.49
N GLY A 31 -3.99 12.05 0.67
CA GLY A 31 -2.89 12.01 1.61
C GLY A 31 -1.69 11.38 0.89
N PRO A 32 -0.74 10.81 1.60
CA PRO A 32 -0.04 9.69 1.00
C PRO A 32 -1.06 8.54 0.82
N GLY A 33 -2.00 8.67 -0.12
CA GLY A 33 -2.78 7.57 -0.67
C GLY A 33 -1.75 6.54 -1.08
N GLU A 34 -1.97 5.29 -0.67
CA GLU A 34 -1.06 4.15 -0.83
C GLU A 34 -0.17 4.32 -2.08
N ASN A 35 1.08 4.78 -1.91
CA ASN A 35 2.06 4.92 -3.00
C ASN A 35 1.59 5.70 -4.25
N ALA A 36 1.16 6.95 -4.11
CA ALA A 36 0.81 7.84 -5.22
C ALA A 36 1.90 7.98 -6.31
N ASP A 37 3.16 7.61 -6.04
CA ASP A 37 4.26 7.60 -7.01
C ASP A 37 4.34 6.33 -7.87
N GLY A 38 3.41 5.37 -7.66
CA GLY A 38 3.32 4.12 -8.42
C GLY A 38 4.46 3.13 -8.18
N LYS A 39 5.32 3.40 -7.18
CA LYS A 39 6.48 2.56 -6.89
C LYS A 39 6.10 1.31 -6.12
N VAL A 40 7.04 0.36 -6.12
CA VAL A 40 6.95 -0.87 -5.33
C VAL A 40 7.16 -0.54 -3.85
N TYR A 41 6.38 -1.19 -2.99
CA TYR A 41 6.35 -0.93 -1.56
C TYR A 41 6.19 -2.20 -0.73
N PHE A 42 6.59 -2.13 0.53
CA PHE A 42 6.29 -3.14 1.54
C PHE A 42 4.96 -2.82 2.22
N GLU A 43 4.26 -3.85 2.70
CA GLU A 43 3.14 -3.64 3.61
C GLU A 43 3.62 -2.90 4.87
N GLN A 44 2.84 -1.94 5.34
CA GLN A 44 3.21 -1.14 6.53
C GLN A 44 2.90 -1.85 7.85
N THR A 45 2.24 -3.01 7.80
CA THR A 45 1.97 -3.84 8.97
C THR A 45 3.14 -4.78 9.23
N SER A 46 3.63 -4.81 10.47
CA SER A 46 4.65 -5.75 10.90
C SER A 46 4.20 -7.20 10.64
N GLN A 47 4.95 -7.90 9.79
CA GLN A 47 4.67 -9.30 9.47
C GLN A 47 5.40 -10.23 10.45
N LYS A 48 4.68 -11.24 10.95
CA LYS A 48 5.27 -12.34 11.72
C LYS A 48 5.27 -13.59 10.85
N ILE A 49 6.45 -14.14 10.59
CA ILE A 49 6.61 -15.35 9.78
C ILE A 49 6.91 -16.51 10.72
N GLN A 50 6.06 -17.54 10.71
CA GLN A 50 6.30 -18.77 11.44
C GLN A 50 7.19 -19.67 10.58
N LEU A 51 8.36 -20.02 11.11
CA LEU A 51 9.27 -20.95 10.44
C LEU A 51 8.79 -22.38 10.66
N ASN A 52 8.70 -23.16 9.58
CA ASN A 52 8.45 -24.59 9.66
C ASN A 52 9.77 -25.34 9.84
N LYS A 53 9.81 -26.33 10.74
CA LYS A 53 10.96 -27.23 10.94
C LYS A 53 11.23 -28.13 9.73
N GLU A 54 10.23 -28.34 8.88
CA GLU A 54 10.34 -29.12 7.65
C GLU A 54 10.60 -28.23 6.42
N GLY A 55 10.45 -26.91 6.58
CA GLY A 55 10.70 -25.93 5.53
C GLY A 55 12.10 -25.34 5.61
N ASN A 56 12.60 -24.82 4.49
CA ASN A 56 13.88 -24.11 4.37
C ASN A 56 13.73 -22.74 3.69
N SER A 57 12.50 -22.28 3.48
CA SER A 57 12.22 -21.01 2.81
C SER A 57 10.87 -20.41 3.19
N PHE A 58 10.76 -19.10 3.05
CA PHE A 58 9.50 -18.37 3.10
C PHE A 58 9.54 -17.20 2.11
N GLN A 59 8.37 -16.64 1.80
CA GLN A 59 8.23 -15.51 0.89
C GLN A 59 7.77 -14.27 1.66
N ILE A 60 8.37 -13.12 1.35
CA ILE A 60 7.92 -11.82 1.83
C ILE A 60 7.19 -11.13 0.67
N PRO A 61 5.91 -10.76 0.82
CA PRO A 61 5.16 -10.07 -0.22
C PRO A 61 5.61 -8.61 -0.32
N VAL A 62 5.72 -8.13 -1.56
CA VAL A 62 5.87 -6.72 -1.93
C VAL A 62 4.76 -6.34 -2.90
N LYS A 63 4.31 -5.09 -2.85
CA LYS A 63 3.15 -4.64 -3.61
C LYS A 63 3.52 -3.52 -4.58
N ARG A 64 2.72 -3.39 -5.64
CA ARG A 64 2.74 -2.27 -6.59
C ARG A 64 1.30 -1.91 -6.96
N LEU A 65 1.05 -0.65 -7.30
CA LEU A 65 -0.30 -0.21 -7.67
C LEU A 65 -0.75 -0.71 -9.05
N LYS A 66 0.19 -0.83 -9.99
CA LYS A 66 -0.10 -1.17 -11.39
C LYS A 66 0.44 -2.54 -11.74
N ALA A 67 -0.39 -3.37 -12.35
CA ALA A 67 -0.08 -4.74 -12.76
C ALA A 67 0.55 -4.85 -14.16
N GLU A 68 1.17 -3.77 -14.64
CA GLU A 68 1.64 -3.63 -16.01
C GLU A 68 2.98 -4.36 -16.19
N GLY A 69 2.99 -5.43 -16.99
CA GLY A 69 4.20 -6.17 -17.34
C GLY A 69 4.78 -6.98 -16.17
N ALA A 70 5.64 -7.95 -16.51
CA ALA A 70 6.53 -8.56 -15.53
C ALA A 70 7.59 -7.53 -15.08
N LEU A 71 7.95 -7.55 -13.80
CA LEU A 71 8.88 -6.61 -13.20
C LEU A 71 9.80 -7.31 -12.18
N GLU A 72 11.10 -7.04 -12.28
CA GLU A 72 12.08 -7.42 -11.26
C GLU A 72 12.56 -6.19 -10.51
N VAL A 73 12.44 -6.20 -9.18
CA VAL A 73 12.82 -5.07 -8.32
C VAL A 73 14.04 -5.45 -7.49
N PRO A 74 15.17 -4.75 -7.61
CA PRO A 74 16.34 -4.99 -6.77
C PRO A 74 16.03 -4.82 -5.28
N VAL A 75 16.53 -5.73 -4.45
CA VAL A 75 16.33 -5.76 -2.99
C VAL A 75 17.70 -5.66 -2.33
N THR A 76 17.82 -4.74 -1.37
CA THR A 76 18.97 -4.68 -0.48
C THR A 76 18.60 -5.32 0.85
N PHE A 77 19.41 -6.27 1.30
CA PHE A 77 19.26 -6.91 2.60
C PHE A 77 20.43 -6.56 3.51
N THR A 78 20.12 -6.02 4.70
CA THR A 78 21.11 -5.73 5.74
C THR A 78 20.95 -6.74 6.87
N ALA A 79 21.93 -7.62 7.01
CA ALA A 79 21.91 -8.66 8.03
C ALA A 79 22.16 -8.09 9.44
N GLY A 80 21.31 -8.50 10.39
CA GLY A 80 21.59 -8.31 11.82
C GLY A 80 22.60 -9.32 12.36
N LYS A 81 23.05 -9.11 13.60
CA LYS A 81 23.90 -10.09 14.31
C LYS A 81 23.15 -11.42 14.44
N GLY A 82 23.83 -12.53 14.17
CA GLY A 82 23.23 -13.88 14.25
C GLY A 82 22.32 -14.23 13.06
N ASN A 83 22.37 -13.47 11.96
CA ASN A 83 21.54 -13.74 10.78
C ASN A 83 21.78 -15.15 10.19
N ILE A 84 20.69 -15.89 10.00
CA ILE A 84 20.65 -17.22 9.39
C ILE A 84 20.01 -17.22 8.00
N TYR A 85 19.52 -16.06 7.55
CA TYR A 85 18.72 -15.93 6.33
C TYR A 85 19.57 -15.56 5.12
N LYS A 86 19.27 -16.18 3.98
CA LYS A 86 19.72 -15.76 2.66
C LYS A 86 18.53 -15.20 1.90
N VAL A 87 18.59 -13.91 1.58
CA VAL A 87 17.53 -13.17 0.91
C VAL A 87 17.85 -13.04 -0.58
N ALA A 88 16.88 -13.30 -1.44
CA ALA A 88 17.02 -13.08 -2.88
C ALA A 88 17.29 -11.59 -3.18
N GLU A 89 18.18 -11.32 -4.12
CA GLU A 89 18.58 -9.94 -4.50
C GLU A 89 17.49 -9.21 -5.28
N LYS A 90 16.40 -9.89 -5.64
CA LYS A 90 15.29 -9.32 -6.38
C LYS A 90 13.96 -9.81 -5.85
N ALA A 91 12.97 -8.93 -5.90
CA ALA A 91 11.56 -9.29 -5.84
C ALA A 91 11.02 -9.47 -7.26
N ILE A 92 10.20 -10.51 -7.47
CA ILE A 92 9.65 -10.83 -8.79
C ILE A 92 8.16 -10.55 -8.79
N PHE A 93 7.71 -9.78 -9.78
CA PHE A 93 6.30 -9.57 -10.13
C PHE A 93 6.04 -10.20 -11.48
N GLU A 94 5.12 -11.17 -11.50
CA GLU A 94 4.61 -11.73 -12.76
C GLU A 94 3.72 -10.70 -13.49
N ASP A 95 3.57 -10.88 -14.80
CA ASP A 95 2.69 -10.04 -15.61
C ASP A 95 1.25 -10.12 -15.09
N GLY A 96 0.58 -8.97 -15.02
CA GLY A 96 -0.78 -8.87 -14.48
C GLY A 96 -0.90 -9.03 -12.96
N LYS A 97 0.21 -9.07 -12.19
CA LYS A 97 0.17 -9.15 -10.72
C LYS A 97 0.57 -7.86 -10.03
N THR A 98 -0.19 -7.44 -9.03
CA THR A 98 0.14 -6.32 -8.12
C THR A 98 0.93 -6.76 -6.88
N GLU A 99 1.03 -8.07 -6.66
CA GLU A 99 1.83 -8.67 -5.59
C GLU A 99 2.98 -9.47 -6.20
N GLY A 100 4.17 -9.25 -5.66
CA GLY A 100 5.39 -9.97 -5.99
C GLY A 100 6.06 -10.48 -4.71
N TYR A 101 7.09 -11.31 -4.87
CA TYR A 101 7.70 -11.99 -3.73
C TYR A 101 9.21 -11.84 -3.69
N ILE A 102 9.71 -11.63 -2.47
CA ILE A 102 11.11 -11.81 -2.12
C ILE A 102 11.24 -13.21 -1.51
N ASN A 103 12.06 -14.06 -2.11
CA ASN A 103 12.32 -15.38 -1.57
C ASN A 103 13.42 -15.30 -0.49
N VAL A 104 13.16 -15.89 0.67
CA VAL A 104 14.12 -15.99 1.77
C VAL A 104 14.32 -17.45 2.10
N THR A 105 15.57 -17.86 2.21
CA THR A 105 15.96 -19.23 2.58
C THR A 105 16.71 -19.25 3.90
N TYR A 106 16.63 -20.36 4.62
CA TYR A 106 17.30 -20.57 5.90
C TYR A 106 17.69 -22.03 6.07
N THR A 107 18.68 -22.28 6.93
CA THR A 107 19.09 -23.64 7.32
C THR A 107 18.42 -24.00 8.65
N VAL A 108 17.65 -25.10 8.66
CA VAL A 108 16.86 -25.54 9.82
C VAL A 108 17.71 -25.78 11.07
N ASP A 109 18.94 -26.27 10.90
CA ASP A 109 19.86 -26.55 12.01
C ASP A 109 20.27 -25.29 12.78
N ASP A 110 20.18 -24.11 12.16
CA ASP A 110 20.50 -22.85 12.82
C ASP A 110 19.30 -22.25 13.57
N VAL A 111 18.07 -22.67 13.25
CA VAL A 111 16.83 -22.22 13.93
C VAL A 111 16.78 -22.70 15.39
N LYS A 112 17.44 -23.82 15.71
CA LYS A 112 17.44 -24.40 17.07
C LYS A 112 18.47 -23.78 18.02
N LYS A 113 19.40 -22.94 17.54
CA LYS A 113 20.56 -22.50 18.34
C LYS A 113 20.30 -21.31 19.27
N GLU A 114 19.17 -20.61 19.16
CA GLU A 114 18.88 -19.43 20.01
C GLU A 114 18.05 -19.72 21.27
N VAL A 115 17.70 -20.99 21.55
CA VAL A 115 16.98 -21.36 22.78
C VAL A 115 17.78 -22.40 23.56
N MET A 116 18.85 -21.95 24.23
CA MET A 116 19.50 -22.67 25.34
C MET A 116 19.96 -21.67 26.39
#